data_AF-A0AA38QAQ0-F1
#
_entry.id   AF-A0AA38QAQ0-F1
#
_cell.length_a   1.000
_cell.length_b   1.000
_cell.length_c   1.000
_cell.angle_alpha   90.00
_cell.angle_beta   90.00
_cell.angle_gamma   90.00
#
_symmetry.space_group_name_H-M   'P 1'
#
loop_
_entity.id
_entity.type
_entity.pdbx_description
1 polymer ?
#
loop_
_entity_poly.entity_id
_entity_poly.type
_entity_poly.pdbx_seq_one_letter_code
_entity_poly.pdbx_strand_id
1 'polypeptide(L)'
;MLSPIRYAVKQSSRRALGGYVGYATPSGPERMLNELDPPPSAADGYSRAGPSPLSTTAEVSTRPTPARIPQYKLHCFSSRNNTITTFTDPVGNPIAWYSGGSCGFKRGQRASYEAGYQCAVRIFKRIEDTAQQKGMVRIALFFNGFGQGREAMQKALMTSEGSNVKGLVEAVGDRTPIKIGGTRSKKMRRLIFRMNIFRVWKRLENQFREFGLKLIKNLFSFGPVLPCVRTKARVWIEVNATFD
;
A
#
# COMPACT_ATOMS: atom_id res chain seq x y z
N MET A 1 -5.10 13.20 -40.12
CA MET A 1 -6.48 12.72 -39.95
C MET A 1 -6.50 11.75 -38.76
N LEU A 2 -6.91 12.22 -37.58
CA LEU A 2 -7.02 11.42 -36.36
C LEU A 2 -8.45 11.60 -35.85
N SER A 3 -9.20 10.50 -35.79
CA SER A 3 -10.56 10.45 -35.27
C SER A 3 -10.59 10.63 -33.75
N PRO A 4 -11.51 11.43 -33.18
CA PRO A 4 -11.64 11.57 -31.73
C PRO A 4 -12.42 10.40 -31.11
N ILE A 5 -11.87 9.87 -30.02
CA ILE A 5 -12.48 8.82 -29.18
C ILE A 5 -13.67 9.40 -28.42
N ARG A 6 -14.87 8.87 -28.70
CA ARG A 6 -16.14 9.22 -28.01
C ARG A 6 -16.16 8.61 -26.60
N TYR A 7 -16.29 9.44 -25.57
CA TYR A 7 -16.64 8.99 -24.22
C TYR A 7 -18.16 9.07 -24.04
N ALA A 8 -18.80 7.92 -23.84
CA ALA A 8 -20.23 7.83 -23.54
C ALA A 8 -20.47 8.09 -22.04
N VAL A 9 -21.12 9.21 -21.73
CA VAL A 9 -21.61 9.54 -20.37
C VAL A 9 -22.95 8.84 -20.18
N LYS A 10 -23.00 7.85 -19.28
CA LYS A 10 -24.23 7.14 -18.92
C LYS A 10 -25.04 8.01 -17.95
N GLN A 11 -26.02 8.76 -18.46
CA GLN A 11 -27.03 9.42 -17.64
C GLN A 11 -27.91 8.36 -16.97
N SER A 12 -27.81 8.18 -15.65
CA SER A 12 -28.81 7.40 -14.91
C SER A 12 -29.99 8.31 -14.59
N SER A 13 -31.08 8.11 -15.35
CA SER A 13 -32.38 8.70 -15.10
C SER A 13 -32.90 8.31 -13.71
N ARG A 14 -33.30 9.33 -12.94
CA ARG A 14 -34.15 9.14 -11.75
C ARG A 14 -35.49 8.57 -12.24
N ARG A 15 -35.79 7.31 -11.92
CA ARG A 15 -37.15 6.77 -11.99
C ARG A 15 -37.73 6.74 -10.58
N ALA A 16 -38.67 7.64 -10.32
CA ALA A 16 -39.61 7.55 -9.22
C ALA A 16 -40.82 6.74 -9.70
N LEU A 17 -41.11 5.61 -9.06
CA LEU A 17 -42.39 4.89 -8.97
C LEU A 17 -42.23 4.01 -7.69
N GLY A 18 -42.98 4.15 -6.61
CA GLY A 18 -44.43 4.18 -6.53
C GLY A 18 -44.93 2.74 -6.37
N GLY A 19 -45.14 2.27 -5.13
CA GLY A 19 -45.67 0.93 -4.86
C GLY A 19 -45.51 0.49 -3.40
N TYR A 20 -46.43 0.94 -2.55
CA TYR A 20 -46.65 0.36 -1.21
C TYR A 20 -47.33 -1.00 -1.40
N VAL A 21 -46.74 -2.08 -0.88
CA VAL A 21 -47.38 -3.39 -0.80
C VAL A 21 -48.04 -3.49 0.57
N GLY A 22 -49.38 -3.46 0.59
CA GLY A 22 -50.19 -3.65 1.79
C GLY A 22 -50.23 -5.12 2.20
N TYR A 23 -50.06 -5.36 3.51
CA TYR A 23 -50.31 -6.67 4.11
C TYR A 23 -51.66 -6.61 4.84
N ALA A 24 -52.57 -7.51 4.46
CA ALA A 24 -53.89 -7.65 5.02
C ALA A 24 -53.82 -8.14 6.49
N THR A 25 -54.56 -7.48 7.37
CA THR A 25 -54.79 -7.92 8.76
C THR A 25 -56.01 -8.84 8.82
N PRO A 26 -55.96 -9.99 9.53
CA PRO A 26 -57.14 -10.75 9.85
C PRO A 26 -57.77 -10.30 11.19
N SER A 27 -59.09 -10.41 11.22
CA SER A 27 -60.03 -9.90 12.21
C SER A 27 -60.24 -10.80 13.44
N GLY A 28 -60.17 -10.19 14.63
CA GLY A 28 -60.91 -10.55 15.88
C GLY A 28 -60.21 -11.49 16.89
N PRO A 29 -60.65 -11.54 18.18
CA PRO A 29 -61.79 -10.86 18.80
C PRO A 29 -61.45 -9.91 19.98
N GLU A 30 -62.34 -8.94 20.20
CA GLU A 30 -62.34 -7.96 21.30
C GLU A 30 -62.37 -8.61 22.69
N ARG A 31 -61.50 -8.14 23.59
CA ARG A 31 -61.72 -8.23 25.05
C ARG A 31 -61.25 -6.95 25.73
N MET A 32 -62.24 -6.15 26.10
CA MET A 32 -62.42 -5.41 27.35
C MET A 32 -61.31 -4.44 27.78
N LEU A 33 -61.64 -3.17 27.60
CA LEU A 33 -61.12 -2.01 28.32
C LEU A 33 -61.00 -2.29 29.82
N ASN A 34 -59.82 -2.00 30.39
CA ASN A 34 -59.65 -1.39 31.70
C ASN A 34 -58.25 -0.76 31.78
N GLU A 35 -58.25 0.57 31.61
CA GLU A 35 -57.49 1.54 32.40
C GLU A 35 -55.95 1.42 32.43
N LEU A 36 -55.31 2.00 31.42
CA LEU A 36 -53.99 2.64 31.55
C LEU A 36 -54.08 4.02 30.90
N ASP A 37 -53.67 5.02 31.65
CA ASP A 37 -53.87 6.45 31.42
C ASP A 37 -53.54 6.93 29.98
N PRO A 38 -54.24 7.96 29.46
CA PRO A 38 -53.85 8.56 28.19
C PRO A 38 -52.41 9.10 28.31
N PRO A 39 -51.53 8.88 27.30
CA PRO A 39 -50.22 9.50 27.30
C PRO A 39 -50.42 11.02 27.39
N PRO A 40 -49.63 11.74 28.21
CA PRO A 40 -49.83 13.16 28.41
C PRO A 40 -49.87 13.85 27.05
N SER A 41 -51.03 14.44 26.75
CA SER A 41 -51.19 15.39 25.67
C SER A 41 -50.10 16.42 25.83
N ALA A 42 -49.17 16.49 24.89
CA ALA A 42 -48.12 17.49 24.83
C ALA A 42 -48.72 18.86 24.48
N ALA A 43 -49.58 19.35 25.35
CA ALA A 43 -49.97 20.73 25.48
C ALA A 43 -49.33 21.19 26.78
N ASP A 44 -48.08 21.65 26.67
CA ASP A 44 -47.44 22.67 27.50
C ASP A 44 -45.92 22.66 27.27
N GLY A 45 -45.39 23.74 26.72
CA GLY A 45 -44.10 24.25 27.16
C GLY A 45 -42.83 24.06 26.32
N TYR A 46 -42.79 23.22 25.27
CA TYR A 46 -41.66 23.28 24.33
C TYR A 46 -42.01 24.17 23.14
N SER A 47 -42.05 25.47 23.40
CA SER A 47 -41.76 26.44 22.36
C SER A 47 -40.46 25.99 21.69
N ARG A 48 -40.55 25.56 20.43
CA ARG A 48 -39.38 25.58 19.53
C ARG A 48 -39.00 27.05 19.41
N ALA A 49 -38.29 27.56 20.41
CA ALA A 49 -37.35 28.63 20.20
C ALA A 49 -36.38 28.06 19.16
N GLY A 50 -36.66 28.35 17.89
CA GLY A 50 -35.61 28.29 16.87
C GLY A 50 -34.40 29.02 17.44
N PRO A 51 -33.17 28.59 17.09
CA PRO A 51 -31.98 29.21 17.63
C PRO A 51 -32.15 30.73 17.49
N SER A 52 -32.21 31.42 18.63
CA SER A 52 -32.28 32.87 18.69
C SER A 52 -31.22 33.39 17.72
N PRO A 53 -31.49 34.42 16.90
CA PRO A 53 -30.46 35.04 16.10
C PRO A 53 -29.56 35.78 17.07
N LEU A 54 -28.72 35.04 17.79
CA LEU A 54 -27.68 35.58 18.63
C LEU A 54 -26.75 36.25 17.65
N SER A 55 -26.83 37.57 17.65
CA SER A 55 -25.93 38.49 17.01
C SER A 55 -24.49 38.15 17.38
N THR A 56 -23.88 37.26 16.60
CA THR A 56 -22.47 37.32 16.30
C THR A 56 -22.38 37.88 14.88
N THR A 57 -22.59 39.19 14.78
CA THR A 57 -21.70 40.01 13.96
C THR A 57 -20.29 39.76 14.49
N ALA A 58 -19.71 38.62 14.14
CA ALA A 58 -18.29 38.41 14.23
C ALA A 58 -17.73 39.44 13.27
N GLU A 59 -17.28 40.56 13.81
CA GLU A 59 -16.47 41.52 13.07
C GLU A 59 -15.38 40.70 12.38
N VAL A 60 -15.52 40.55 11.06
CA VAL A 60 -14.50 39.95 10.24
C VAL A 60 -13.32 40.90 10.36
N SER A 61 -12.41 40.57 11.29
CA SER A 61 -11.17 41.28 11.51
C SER A 61 -10.50 41.48 10.15
N THR A 62 -10.56 42.70 9.63
CA THR A 62 -9.93 43.12 8.36
C THR A 62 -8.42 43.24 8.49
N ARG A 63 -7.85 42.72 9.60
CA ARG A 63 -6.40 42.63 9.76
C ARG A 63 -5.87 41.79 8.60
N PRO A 64 -4.96 42.34 7.78
CA PRO A 64 -4.34 41.57 6.72
C PRO A 64 -3.62 40.39 7.38
N THR A 65 -4.18 39.20 7.23
CA THR A 65 -3.51 37.97 7.63
C THR A 65 -2.20 37.88 6.85
N PRO A 66 -1.07 37.55 7.50
CA PRO A 66 0.20 37.44 6.79
C PRO A 66 0.05 36.48 5.61
N ALA A 67 0.54 36.88 4.44
CA ALA A 67 0.42 36.10 3.22
C ALA A 67 0.97 34.69 3.45
N ARG A 68 0.11 33.68 3.33
CA ARG A 68 0.49 32.28 3.56
C ARG A 68 1.48 31.86 2.48
N ILE A 69 2.73 31.63 2.87
CA ILE A 69 3.78 31.19 1.96
C ILE A 69 3.35 29.85 1.34
N PRO A 70 3.40 29.70 0.01
CA PRO A 70 2.99 28.48 -0.66
C PRO A 70 3.85 27.29 -0.23
N GLN A 71 3.20 26.26 0.33
CA GLN A 71 3.86 25.06 0.83
C GLN A 71 3.71 23.91 -0.18
N TYR A 72 4.85 23.40 -0.65
CA TYR A 72 4.93 22.21 -1.49
C TYR A 72 4.65 20.96 -0.67
N LYS A 73 4.20 19.89 -1.32
CA LYS A 73 3.87 18.64 -0.63
C LYS A 73 4.68 17.50 -1.20
N LEU A 74 5.31 16.74 -0.30
CA LEU A 74 6.05 15.54 -0.59
C LEU A 74 5.27 14.34 -0.05
N HIS A 75 4.74 13.53 -0.94
CA HIS A 75 3.96 12.34 -0.62
C HIS A 75 4.84 11.10 -0.70
N CYS A 76 4.94 10.34 0.39
CA CYS A 76 5.59 9.05 0.43
C CYS A 76 4.51 7.97 0.64
N PHE A 77 4.14 7.27 -0.44
CA PHE A 77 3.25 6.12 -0.40
C PHE A 77 4.07 4.85 -0.30
N SER A 78 4.00 4.19 0.86
CA SER A 78 4.75 2.98 1.17
C SER A 78 3.81 1.80 1.38
N SER A 79 3.62 1.02 0.31
CA SER A 79 2.87 -0.23 0.34
C SER A 79 3.78 -1.42 0.61
N ARG A 80 3.19 -2.60 0.87
CA ARG A 80 3.95 -3.86 1.06
C ARG A 80 4.77 -4.26 -0.17
N ASN A 81 4.33 -3.87 -1.36
CA ASN A 81 4.89 -4.37 -2.62
C ASN A 81 5.70 -3.33 -3.40
N ASN A 82 5.58 -2.05 -3.05
CA ASN A 82 6.22 -0.96 -3.77
C ASN A 82 6.20 0.32 -2.94
N THR A 83 7.13 1.21 -3.25
CA THR A 83 7.28 2.54 -2.69
C THR A 83 7.12 3.55 -3.83
N ILE A 84 6.36 4.61 -3.60
CA ILE A 84 6.12 5.67 -4.57
C ILE A 84 6.27 6.99 -3.83
N THR A 85 7.16 7.84 -4.32
CA THR A 85 7.40 9.17 -3.77
C THR A 85 7.04 10.20 -4.82
N THR A 86 6.21 11.18 -4.45
CA THR A 86 5.67 12.19 -5.36
C THR A 86 5.88 13.57 -4.76
N PHE A 87 6.50 14.46 -5.52
CA PHE A 87 6.67 15.87 -5.20
C PHE A 87 5.65 16.68 -5.97
N THR A 88 4.92 17.54 -5.27
CA THR A 88 3.79 18.29 -5.83
C THR A 88 3.87 19.77 -5.46
N ASP A 89 3.38 20.60 -6.38
CA ASP A 89 3.14 22.02 -6.13
C ASP A 89 2.07 22.22 -5.03
N PRO A 90 1.98 23.41 -4.41
CA PRO A 90 0.95 23.73 -3.42
C PRO A 90 -0.49 23.48 -3.91
N VAL A 91 -0.72 23.75 -5.20
CA VAL A 91 -1.99 23.55 -5.91
C VAL A 91 -2.33 22.05 -6.09
N GLY A 92 -1.32 21.17 -6.06
CA GLY A 92 -1.49 19.72 -6.20
C GLY A 92 -1.00 19.14 -7.52
N ASN A 93 -0.42 19.95 -8.41
CA ASN A 93 0.17 19.46 -9.65
C ASN A 93 1.47 18.67 -9.35
N PRO A 94 1.65 17.45 -9.91
CA PRO A 94 2.86 16.67 -9.70
C PRO A 94 4.02 17.24 -10.52
N ILE A 95 5.11 17.60 -9.84
CA ILE A 95 6.35 18.08 -10.46
C ILE A 95 7.20 16.89 -10.88
N ALA A 96 7.41 15.96 -9.95
CA ALA A 96 8.19 14.77 -10.16
C ALA A 96 7.69 13.62 -9.29
N TRP A 97 7.86 12.39 -9.78
CA TRP A 97 7.57 11.20 -9.02
C TRP A 97 8.56 10.10 -9.34
N TYR A 98 8.86 9.29 -8.35
CA TYR A 98 9.71 8.12 -8.47
C TYR A 98 9.07 6.95 -7.74
N SER A 99 9.35 5.74 -8.23
CA SER A 99 8.91 4.51 -7.59
C SER A 99 10.04 3.49 -7.66
N GLY A 100 9.96 2.42 -6.85
CA GLY A 100 10.99 1.37 -6.90
C GLY A 100 11.21 0.84 -8.31
N GLY A 101 10.17 0.80 -9.14
CA GLY A 101 10.28 0.45 -10.56
C GLY A 101 11.05 1.47 -11.42
N SER A 102 10.87 2.78 -11.18
CA SER A 102 11.59 3.84 -11.89
C SER A 102 13.08 3.88 -11.51
N CYS A 103 13.41 3.44 -10.30
CA CYS A 103 14.80 3.27 -9.86
C CYS A 103 15.52 2.04 -10.47
N GLY A 104 14.82 1.22 -11.28
CA GLY A 104 15.38 0.07 -11.96
C GLY A 104 15.14 -1.26 -11.24
N PHE A 105 14.53 -1.26 -10.06
CA PHE A 105 14.19 -2.49 -9.35
C PHE A 105 13.05 -3.23 -10.03
N LYS A 106 13.19 -4.56 -10.16
CA LYS A 106 12.23 -5.42 -10.85
C LYS A 106 11.51 -6.34 -9.86
N ARG A 107 10.24 -6.63 -10.13
CA ARG A 107 9.40 -7.58 -9.38
C ARG A 107 9.41 -7.27 -7.86
N GLY A 108 9.63 -8.27 -7.01
CA GLY A 108 9.60 -8.15 -5.56
C GLY A 108 10.67 -7.23 -4.98
N GLN A 109 11.75 -6.94 -5.73
CA GLN A 109 12.80 -6.03 -5.27
C GLN A 109 12.31 -4.56 -5.19
N ARG A 110 11.17 -4.22 -5.79
CA ARG A 110 10.58 -2.88 -5.69
C ARG A 110 10.06 -2.54 -4.29
N ALA A 111 9.80 -3.56 -3.47
CA ALA A 111 9.32 -3.42 -2.10
C ALA A 111 10.44 -3.22 -1.08
N SER A 112 11.70 -3.42 -1.49
CA SER A 112 12.83 -3.43 -0.55
C SER A 112 13.11 -2.04 0.01
N TYR A 113 13.77 -2.03 1.17
CA TYR A 113 14.30 -0.83 1.78
C TYR A 113 15.18 -0.01 0.82
N GLU A 114 16.14 -0.66 0.14
CA GLU A 114 17.02 -0.04 -0.85
C GLU A 114 16.26 0.66 -1.99
N ALA A 115 15.18 0.04 -2.48
CA ALA A 115 14.36 0.64 -3.52
C ALA A 115 13.68 1.92 -3.03
N GLY A 116 13.15 1.91 -1.79
CA GLY A 116 12.60 3.11 -1.15
C GLY A 116 13.65 4.21 -0.93
N TYR A 117 14.85 3.82 -0.51
CA TYR A 117 15.96 4.73 -0.27
C TYR A 117 16.36 5.45 -1.56
N GLN A 118 16.63 4.70 -2.63
CA GLN A 118 16.99 5.31 -3.93
C GLN A 118 15.88 6.20 -4.51
N CYS A 119 14.60 5.89 -4.27
CA CYS A 119 13.50 6.78 -4.64
C CYS A 119 13.56 8.11 -3.89
N ALA A 120 13.87 8.07 -2.59
CA ALA A 120 14.04 9.26 -1.76
C ALA A 120 15.20 10.13 -2.29
N VAL A 121 16.36 9.54 -2.57
CA VAL A 121 17.51 10.28 -3.10
C VAL A 121 17.20 10.96 -4.44
N ARG A 122 16.52 10.25 -5.36
CA ARG A 122 16.15 10.84 -6.65
C ARG A 122 15.14 11.98 -6.51
N ILE A 123 14.19 11.88 -5.59
CA ILE A 123 13.24 12.98 -5.37
C ILE A 123 13.92 14.17 -4.70
N PHE A 124 14.89 13.96 -3.79
CA PHE A 124 15.63 15.05 -3.15
C PHE A 124 16.40 15.87 -4.17
N LYS A 125 17.07 15.22 -5.13
CA LYS A 125 17.73 15.92 -6.25
C LYS A 125 16.75 16.81 -7.03
N ARG A 126 15.53 16.32 -7.30
CA ARG A 126 14.50 17.12 -7.97
C ARG A 126 13.97 18.28 -7.14
N ILE A 127 13.89 18.09 -5.83
CA ILE A 127 13.52 19.15 -4.89
C ILE A 127 14.60 20.23 -4.88
N GLU A 128 15.88 19.85 -4.86
CA GLU A 128 17.02 20.76 -4.93
C GLU A 128 17.01 21.54 -6.25
N ASP A 129 16.85 20.86 -7.40
CA ASP A 129 16.72 21.51 -8.72
C ASP A 129 15.60 22.56 -8.70
N THR A 130 14.44 22.21 -8.12
CA THR A 130 13.28 23.10 -8.05
C THR A 130 13.52 24.27 -7.10
N ALA A 131 14.22 24.05 -5.98
CA ALA A 131 14.59 25.10 -5.05
C ALA A 131 15.57 26.10 -5.66
N GLN A 132 16.53 25.63 -6.47
CA GLN A 132 17.43 26.51 -7.22
C GLN A 132 16.68 27.37 -8.25
N GLN A 133 15.69 26.81 -8.94
CA GLN A 133 14.92 27.51 -9.97
C GLN A 133 13.88 28.49 -9.40
N LYS A 134 13.15 28.08 -8.36
CA LYS A 134 12.01 28.83 -7.79
C LYS A 134 12.37 29.60 -6.51
N GLY A 135 13.56 29.41 -5.96
CA GLY A 135 14.02 30.05 -4.72
C GLY A 135 13.45 29.37 -3.46
N MET A 136 12.75 30.13 -2.62
CA MET A 136 12.27 29.65 -1.31
C MET A 136 11.19 28.57 -1.45
N VAL A 137 11.55 27.32 -1.18
CA VAL A 137 10.64 26.17 -1.19
C VAL A 137 10.45 25.66 0.24
N ARG A 138 9.19 25.63 0.72
CA ARG A 138 8.81 24.98 1.98
C ARG A 138 8.07 23.70 1.67
N ILE A 139 8.37 22.62 2.40
CA ILE A 139 7.84 21.27 2.09
C ILE A 139 7.10 20.71 3.31
N ALA A 140 5.89 20.20 3.07
CA ALA A 140 5.19 19.32 3.99
C ALA A 140 5.35 17.86 3.54
N LEU A 141 5.89 17.01 4.40
CA LEU A 141 6.06 15.58 4.17
C LEU A 141 4.84 14.80 4.67
N PHE A 142 4.26 13.97 3.82
CA PHE A 142 3.12 13.12 4.15
C PHE A 142 3.43 11.65 3.89
N PHE A 143 3.34 10.82 4.93
CA PHE A 143 3.44 9.37 4.81
C PHE A 143 2.07 8.73 4.59
N ASN A 144 2.03 7.66 3.79
CA ASN A 144 0.84 6.83 3.63
C ASN A 144 1.26 5.36 3.57
N GLY A 145 0.84 4.59 4.57
CA GLY A 145 1.19 3.18 4.73
C GLY A 145 2.45 2.96 5.58
N PHE A 146 2.65 1.70 5.96
CA PHE A 146 3.71 1.24 6.87
C PHE A 146 4.69 0.26 6.20
N GLY A 147 4.92 0.40 4.88
CA GLY A 147 5.93 -0.42 4.18
C GLY A 147 7.37 0.05 4.45
N GLN A 148 8.36 -0.76 4.05
CA GLN A 148 9.80 -0.49 4.23
C GLN A 148 10.27 0.85 3.64
N GLY A 149 9.59 1.37 2.61
CA GLY A 149 9.91 2.67 2.02
C GLY A 149 9.72 3.87 2.95
N ARG A 150 8.89 3.75 3.98
CA ARG A 150 8.66 4.83 4.95
C ARG A 150 9.90 5.04 5.80
N GLU A 151 10.44 3.95 6.34
CA GLU A 151 11.68 3.95 7.11
C GLU A 151 12.86 4.38 6.24
N ALA A 152 12.92 3.89 5.00
CA ALA A 152 13.95 4.29 4.04
C ALA A 152 13.93 5.80 3.74
N MET A 153 12.74 6.38 3.55
CA MET A 153 12.55 7.82 3.34
C MET A 153 12.99 8.63 4.56
N GLN A 154 12.59 8.22 5.76
CA GLN A 154 12.99 8.87 7.00
C GLN A 154 14.51 8.80 7.18
N LYS A 155 15.12 7.65 6.91
CA LYS A 155 16.57 7.50 7.00
C LYS A 155 17.28 8.38 5.97
N ALA A 156 16.81 8.41 4.72
CA ALA A 156 17.40 9.25 3.69
C ALA A 156 17.35 10.75 4.05
N LEU A 157 16.27 11.21 4.71
CA LEU A 157 16.19 12.58 5.25
C LEU A 157 17.15 12.85 6.41
N MET A 158 17.45 11.83 7.23
CA MET A 158 18.35 11.96 8.38
C MET A 158 19.82 11.85 8.00
N THR A 159 20.13 11.14 6.90
CA THR A 159 21.48 11.00 6.34
C THR A 159 21.91 12.27 5.58
N SER A 160 23.18 12.35 5.20
CA SER A 160 23.78 13.46 4.43
C SER A 160 23.05 13.77 3.12
N GLU A 161 22.52 12.76 2.43
CA GLU A 161 21.80 12.93 1.16
C GLU A 161 20.52 13.78 1.29
N GLY A 162 19.93 13.82 2.48
CA GLY A 162 18.76 14.63 2.80
C GLY A 162 19.10 15.95 3.46
N SER A 163 20.38 16.29 3.72
CA SER A 163 20.77 17.45 4.52
C SER A 163 20.21 18.77 3.97
N ASN A 164 20.32 18.96 2.65
CA ASN A 164 19.80 20.16 1.97
C ASN A 164 18.26 20.25 2.05
N VAL A 165 17.59 19.11 1.89
CA VAL A 165 16.13 19.04 1.90
C VAL A 165 15.58 19.13 3.33
N LYS A 166 16.30 18.62 4.33
CA LYS A 166 15.89 18.59 5.73
C LYS A 166 15.58 19.99 6.28
N GLY A 167 16.35 21.01 5.88
CA GLY A 167 16.09 22.40 6.24
C GLY A 167 14.84 23.02 5.60
N LEU A 168 14.33 22.42 4.51
CA LEU A 168 13.14 22.87 3.79
C LEU A 168 11.84 22.24 4.33
N VAL A 169 11.95 21.17 5.13
CA VAL A 169 10.79 20.45 5.67
C VAL A 169 10.24 21.20 6.89
N GLU A 170 9.01 21.68 6.78
CA GLU A 170 8.33 22.45 7.83
C GLU A 170 7.37 21.59 8.66
N ALA A 171 6.74 20.60 8.03
CA ALA A 171 5.77 19.73 8.70
C ALA A 171 5.91 18.28 8.22
N VAL A 172 5.72 17.34 9.15
CA VAL A 172 5.64 15.91 8.88
C VAL A 172 4.30 15.40 9.38
N GLY A 173 3.53 14.74 8.52
CA GLY A 173 2.22 14.17 8.85
C GLY A 173 2.04 12.76 8.30
N ASP A 174 1.17 11.98 8.94
CA ASP A 174 0.73 10.67 8.46
C ASP A 174 -0.70 10.79 7.90
N ARG A 175 -0.91 10.28 6.69
CA ARG A 175 -2.19 10.22 5.97
C ARG A 175 -2.59 8.79 5.63
N THR A 176 -2.16 7.82 6.44
CA THR A 176 -2.57 6.43 6.27
C THR A 176 -4.09 6.31 6.50
N PRO A 177 -4.87 5.86 5.49
CA PRO A 177 -6.33 5.83 5.60
C PRO A 177 -6.79 4.74 6.56
N ILE A 178 -7.63 5.10 7.53
CA ILE A 178 -8.33 4.17 8.42
C ILE A 178 -9.82 4.25 8.09
N LYS A 179 -10.43 3.12 7.76
CA LYS A 179 -11.87 3.05 7.50
C LYS A 179 -12.64 2.82 8.79
N ILE A 180 -13.65 3.65 9.06
CA ILE A 180 -14.63 3.45 10.14
C ILE A 180 -15.90 2.91 9.47
N GLY A 181 -16.12 1.60 9.53
CA GLY A 181 -17.11 0.93 8.68
C GLY A 181 -16.69 0.89 7.19
N GLY A 182 -17.64 0.66 6.28
CA GLY A 182 -17.42 0.61 4.83
C GLY A 182 -17.38 -0.80 4.23
N THR A 183 -16.78 -0.94 3.04
CA THR A 183 -16.81 -2.21 2.30
C THR A 183 -16.07 -3.33 3.04
N ARG A 184 -16.66 -4.53 3.02
CA ARG A 184 -16.08 -5.75 3.61
C ARG A 184 -14.68 -6.02 3.04
N SER A 185 -13.69 -6.20 3.93
CA SER A 185 -12.33 -6.58 3.53
C SER A 185 -12.31 -7.95 2.84
N LYS A 186 -11.36 -8.16 1.92
CA LYS A 186 -11.19 -9.45 1.26
C LYS A 186 -10.97 -10.56 2.30
N LYS A 187 -11.58 -11.74 2.07
CA LYS A 187 -11.41 -12.93 2.92
C LYS A 187 -9.91 -13.21 3.13
N MET A 188 -9.53 -13.57 4.36
CA MET A 188 -8.16 -13.92 4.70
C MET A 188 -7.67 -15.05 3.79
N ARG A 189 -6.48 -14.87 3.21
CA ARG A 189 -5.87 -15.88 2.34
C ARG A 189 -5.41 -17.06 3.18
N ARG A 190 -5.77 -18.28 2.77
CA ARG A 190 -5.20 -19.52 3.31
C ARG A 190 -3.83 -19.70 2.68
N LEU A 191 -2.77 -19.44 3.44
CA LEU A 191 -1.41 -19.74 3.00
C LEU A 191 -1.18 -21.24 3.22
N ILE A 192 -1.50 -22.06 2.22
CA ILE A 192 -1.00 -23.43 2.18
C ILE A 192 0.47 -23.30 1.82
N PHE A 193 1.35 -23.45 2.82
CA PHE A 193 2.77 -23.66 2.58
C PHE A 193 2.90 -24.98 1.82
N ARG A 194 2.81 -24.92 0.49
CA ARG A 194 3.37 -25.98 -0.34
C ARG A 194 4.88 -25.85 -0.20
N MET A 195 5.43 -26.40 0.88
CA MET A 195 6.83 -26.78 0.91
C MET A 195 7.01 -27.72 -0.27
N ASN A 196 7.55 -27.19 -1.35
CA ASN A 196 8.00 -27.96 -2.49
C ASN A 196 9.31 -28.67 -2.10
N ILE A 197 9.27 -29.41 -0.98
CA ILE A 197 10.32 -30.31 -0.53
C ILE A 197 10.75 -31.18 -1.71
N PHE A 198 9.79 -31.64 -2.51
CA PHE A 198 10.06 -32.44 -3.71
C PHE A 198 10.87 -31.71 -4.79
N ARG A 199 10.67 -30.39 -5.00
CA ARG A 199 11.46 -29.63 -5.98
C ARG A 199 12.84 -29.24 -5.43
N VAL A 200 12.93 -28.99 -4.13
CA VAL A 200 14.22 -28.73 -3.45
C VAL A 200 15.06 -30.01 -3.44
N TRP A 201 14.43 -31.15 -3.13
CA TRP A 201 15.04 -32.47 -3.16
C TRP A 201 15.47 -32.88 -4.57
N LYS A 202 14.61 -32.75 -5.59
CA LYS A 202 15.03 -32.99 -7.00
C LYS A 202 16.17 -32.08 -7.46
N ARG A 203 16.21 -30.83 -6.98
CA ARG A 203 17.28 -29.88 -7.34
C ARG A 203 18.60 -30.23 -6.64
N LEU A 204 18.54 -30.71 -5.39
CA LEU A 204 19.69 -31.25 -4.67
C LEU A 204 20.17 -32.57 -5.28
N GLU A 205 19.27 -33.45 -5.67
CA GLU A 205 19.57 -34.74 -6.30
C GLU A 205 20.26 -34.55 -7.67
N ASN A 206 19.79 -33.59 -8.47
CA ASN A 206 20.45 -33.23 -9.73
C ASN A 206 21.83 -32.61 -9.51
N GLN A 207 22.03 -31.80 -8.46
CA GLN A 207 23.35 -31.28 -8.09
C GLN A 207 24.30 -32.43 -7.68
N PHE A 208 23.82 -33.39 -6.88
CA PHE A 208 24.61 -34.57 -6.50
C PHE A 208 25.00 -35.44 -7.70
N ARG A 209 24.09 -35.63 -8.67
CA ARG A 209 24.40 -36.37 -9.92
C ARG A 209 25.47 -35.68 -10.77
N GLU A 210 25.42 -34.36 -10.89
CA GLU A 210 26.44 -33.60 -11.64
C GLU A 210 27.82 -33.62 -10.96
N PHE A 211 27.86 -33.52 -9.63
CA PHE A 211 29.11 -33.66 -8.86
C PHE A 211 29.69 -35.08 -8.93
N GLY A 212 28.84 -36.11 -8.84
CA GLY A 212 29.26 -37.50 -8.98
C GLY A 212 29.85 -37.82 -10.36
N LEU A 213 29.24 -37.31 -11.44
CA LEU A 213 29.74 -37.49 -12.80
C LEU A 213 31.05 -36.74 -13.07
N LYS A 214 31.29 -35.59 -12.43
CA LYS A 214 32.58 -34.88 -12.49
C LYS A 214 33.70 -35.64 -11.77
N LEU A 215 33.41 -36.27 -10.62
CA LEU A 215 34.38 -37.09 -9.90
C LEU A 215 34.79 -38.34 -10.70
N ILE A 216 33.80 -39.00 -11.32
CA ILE A 216 34.03 -40.21 -12.13
C ILE A 216 34.82 -39.90 -13.42
N LYS A 217 34.57 -38.74 -14.06
CA LYS A 217 35.33 -38.30 -15.24
C LYS A 217 36.78 -37.90 -14.91
N ASN A 218 37.03 -37.30 -13.74
CA ASN A 218 38.39 -37.00 -13.29
C ASN A 218 39.19 -38.24 -12.86
N LEU A 219 38.52 -39.31 -12.42
CA LEU A 219 39.19 -40.58 -12.11
C LEU A 219 39.62 -41.38 -13.36
N PHE A 220 38.97 -41.15 -14.51
CA PHE A 220 39.25 -41.87 -15.76
C PHE A 220 40.26 -41.17 -16.68
N SER A 221 40.76 -39.99 -16.31
CA SER A 221 41.74 -39.23 -17.10
C SER A 221 43.19 -39.35 -16.59
N PHE A 222 43.43 -40.14 -15.53
CA PHE A 222 44.78 -40.56 -15.15
C PHE A 222 45.00 -42.00 -15.64
N GLY A 223 45.98 -42.15 -16.53
CA GLY A 223 46.39 -43.44 -17.11
C GLY A 223 46.87 -44.48 -16.09
N PRO A 224 47.17 -45.71 -16.56
CA PRO A 224 47.12 -46.91 -15.74
C PRO A 224 48.37 -47.03 -14.86
N VAL A 225 48.24 -46.73 -13.57
CA VAL A 225 49.21 -47.17 -12.57
C VAL A 225 48.42 -47.67 -11.36
N LEU A 226 48.64 -48.94 -11.03
CA LEU A 226 48.21 -49.71 -9.84
C LEU A 226 47.03 -50.70 -10.03
N PRO A 227 47.30 -52.02 -10.05
CA PRO A 227 46.29 -53.07 -10.09
C PRO A 227 45.56 -53.32 -8.73
N CYS A 228 45.69 -52.44 -7.74
CA CYS A 228 45.15 -52.67 -6.39
C CYS A 228 43.77 -52.06 -6.08
N VAL A 229 43.16 -51.28 -6.98
CA VAL A 229 41.89 -50.57 -6.68
C VAL A 229 40.65 -51.26 -7.27
N ARG A 230 40.84 -52.29 -8.11
CA ARG A 230 39.73 -52.94 -8.83
C ARG A 230 38.85 -53.85 -7.96
N THR A 231 39.31 -54.23 -6.77
CA THR A 231 38.55 -55.10 -5.84
C THR A 231 37.62 -54.31 -4.91
N LYS A 232 37.94 -53.05 -4.56
CA LYS A 232 37.07 -52.24 -3.68
C LYS A 232 35.86 -51.63 -4.39
N ALA A 233 35.97 -51.34 -5.69
CA ALA A 233 34.85 -50.79 -6.46
C ALA A 233 33.75 -51.83 -6.76
N ARG A 234 34.09 -53.12 -6.83
CA ARG A 234 33.13 -54.19 -7.10
C ARG A 234 32.25 -54.50 -5.89
N VAL A 235 32.80 -54.43 -4.67
CA VAL A 235 32.05 -54.64 -3.42
C VAL A 235 31.05 -53.52 -3.15
N TRP A 236 31.33 -52.29 -3.58
CA TRP A 236 30.42 -51.16 -3.35
C TRP A 236 29.20 -51.15 -4.28
N ILE A 237 29.29 -51.79 -5.45
CA ILE A 237 28.19 -51.90 -6.42
C ILE A 237 27.23 -53.04 -6.03
N GLU A 238 27.71 -54.13 -5.45
CA GLU A 238 26.84 -55.24 -4.99
C GLU A 238 26.02 -54.90 -3.73
N VAL A 239 26.52 -54.03 -2.83
CA VAL A 239 25.79 -53.66 -1.60
C VAL A 239 24.63 -52.69 -1.86
N ASN A 240 24.66 -51.91 -2.95
CA ASN A 240 23.59 -50.94 -3.26
C ASN A 240 22.51 -51.48 -4.22
N ALA A 241 22.63 -52.73 -4.71
CA ALA A 241 21.62 -53.36 -5.57
C ALA A 241 20.56 -54.16 -4.80
N THR A 242 20.60 -54.16 -3.46
CA THR A 242 19.67 -54.89 -2.57
C THR A 242 18.76 -54.00 -1.73
N PHE A 243 18.76 -52.68 -1.99
CA PHE A 243 17.82 -51.72 -1.41
C PHE A 243 17.03 -51.01 -2.53
N ASP A 244 16.18 -51.77 -3.20
CA ASP A 244 14.98 -51.29 -3.91
C ASP A 244 13.80 -52.18 -3.47
#